data_AF-A0A085MLP5-F1
#
_entry.id   AF-A0A085MLP5-F1
#
_cell.length_a   1.000
_cell.length_b   1.000
_cell.length_c   1.000
_cell.angle_alpha   90.00
_cell.angle_beta   90.00
_cell.angle_gamma   90.00
#
_symmetry.space_group_name_H-M   'P 1'
#
loop_
_entity.id
_entity.type
_entity.pdbx_description
1 polymer ?
#
loop_
_entity_poly.entity_id
_entity_poly.type
_entity_poly.pdbx_seq_one_letter_code
_entity_poly.pdbx_strand_id
1 'polypeptide(L)'
;MEALTNGISMDKPLGLRLVPEYDGTARQPIAEWLEKVELVCKLRESTTLPMSYPCALLFTCGWRTRKGGVLNALLATFAVDPYGAYEEFIARKLGVSEVPDVFLAHLRRLASLIGGVPEKTLACAFVAGLPGSLQRILKAGSRMEDLSLANSAMPRCISQRNREKFSHQGYMYTIAAFDCIGTIKFWCCDMRYTYDCKAKLHTRAATNAVKKMINIHNQDADPARVEAAVVCATVQQRAEQTVENPAVIIDEAVQSTSTAVVGQMPSRAALRQRIQRRRGTIEAAPSQPLSRASIVLPDRYVMYSAHERFLLFDSGRHDEDRIRIFGREAYGA
;
A
#
# COMPACT_ATOMS: atom_id res chain seq x y z
N MET A 1 -39.75 -0.74 72.97
CA MET A 1 -39.85 -2.03 72.25
C MET A 1 -40.57 -1.76 70.95
N GLU A 2 -40.04 -1.94 69.75
CA GLU A 2 -38.74 -2.45 69.28
C GLU A 2 -38.58 -2.00 67.80
N ALA A 3 -37.34 -1.60 67.47
CA ALA A 3 -36.58 -1.68 66.21
C ALA A 3 -37.32 -1.64 64.84
N LEU A 4 -37.09 -0.70 63.91
CA LEU A 4 -35.87 -0.40 63.14
C LEU A 4 -35.09 -1.63 62.65
N THR A 5 -35.39 -2.09 61.43
CA THR A 5 -34.38 -2.71 60.55
C THR A 5 -34.60 -2.30 59.10
N ASN A 6 -33.55 -1.71 58.55
CA ASN A 6 -33.36 -1.30 57.17
C ASN A 6 -33.48 -2.46 56.18
N GLY A 7 -34.17 -2.22 55.06
CA GLY A 7 -34.09 -3.02 53.85
C GLY A 7 -34.09 -2.08 52.64
N ILE A 8 -32.92 -1.59 52.26
CA ILE A 8 -32.74 -0.83 51.01
C ILE A 8 -32.93 -1.83 49.86
N SER A 9 -34.14 -1.89 49.29
CA SER A 9 -34.39 -2.59 48.03
C SER A 9 -33.79 -1.78 46.88
N MET A 10 -32.53 -2.08 46.54
CA MET A 10 -31.92 -1.64 45.28
C MET A 10 -32.47 -2.50 44.14
N ASP A 11 -33.64 -2.15 43.62
CA ASP A 11 -34.08 -2.56 42.29
C ASP A 11 -34.36 -1.30 41.45
N LYS A 12 -33.27 -0.63 41.06
CA LYS A 12 -33.29 0.22 39.88
C LYS A 12 -33.21 -0.72 38.67
N PRO A 13 -34.16 -0.68 37.71
CA PRO A 13 -34.01 -1.43 36.47
C PRO A 13 -32.86 -0.79 35.68
N LEU A 14 -31.66 -1.36 35.81
CA LEU A 14 -30.50 -0.96 35.00
C LEU A 14 -30.84 -1.22 33.53
N GLY A 15 -30.90 -0.12 32.78
CA GLY A 15 -31.45 -0.04 31.42
C GLY A 15 -31.14 -1.24 30.52
N LEU A 16 -32.22 -1.77 29.93
CA LEU A 16 -32.28 -2.77 28.87
C LEU A 16 -31.60 -2.33 27.55
N ARG A 17 -30.74 -1.30 27.57
CA ARG A 17 -30.24 -0.58 26.38
C ARG A 17 -28.77 -0.85 26.06
N LEU A 18 -28.18 -1.91 26.64
CA LEU A 18 -26.76 -2.25 26.49
C LEU A 18 -26.51 -3.50 25.62
N VAL A 19 -27.55 -4.22 25.22
CA VAL A 19 -27.40 -5.26 24.19
C VAL A 19 -27.46 -4.55 22.84
N PRO A 20 -26.38 -4.53 22.04
CA PRO A 20 -26.45 -3.92 20.72
C PRO A 20 -27.46 -4.69 19.88
N GLU A 21 -28.41 -4.00 19.25
CA GLU A 21 -29.27 -4.62 18.25
C GLU A 21 -28.48 -4.75 16.94
N TYR A 22 -28.58 -5.91 16.29
CA TYR A 22 -28.01 -6.10 14.96
C TYR A 22 -29.03 -5.64 13.93
N ASP A 23 -28.72 -4.57 13.21
CA ASP A 23 -29.60 -3.94 12.22
C ASP A 23 -29.56 -4.61 10.83
N GLY A 24 -28.75 -5.67 10.67
CA GLY A 24 -28.61 -6.38 9.40
C GLY A 24 -27.85 -5.59 8.33
N THR A 25 -27.28 -4.43 8.66
CA THR A 25 -26.56 -3.61 7.68
C THR A 25 -25.10 -4.05 7.55
N ALA A 26 -24.52 -3.92 6.35
CA ALA A 26 -23.11 -4.23 6.08
C ALA A 26 -22.11 -3.33 6.83
N ARG A 27 -22.57 -2.39 7.66
CA ARG A 27 -21.74 -1.42 8.40
C ARG A 27 -21.00 -2.05 9.58
N GLN A 28 -21.53 -3.13 10.16
CA GLN A 28 -20.85 -3.89 11.20
C GLN A 28 -20.88 -5.38 10.85
N PRO A 29 -19.73 -6.08 10.77
CA PRO A 29 -19.71 -7.52 10.58
C PRO A 29 -20.41 -8.24 11.73
N ILE A 30 -21.27 -9.21 11.43
CA ILE A 30 -21.97 -10.02 12.44
C ILE A 30 -21.01 -10.69 13.44
N ALA A 31 -19.80 -11.04 13.01
CA ALA A 31 -18.77 -11.59 13.87
C ALA A 31 -18.36 -10.61 15.00
N GLU A 32 -18.15 -9.34 14.67
CA GLU A 32 -17.81 -8.30 15.66
C GLU A 32 -18.99 -7.96 16.58
N TRP A 33 -20.22 -8.10 16.08
CA TRP A 33 -21.42 -7.97 16.90
C TRP A 33 -21.56 -9.14 17.89
N LEU A 34 -21.34 -10.38 17.43
CA LEU A 34 -21.39 -11.59 18.27
C LEU A 34 -20.34 -11.58 19.37
N GLU A 35 -19.11 -11.14 19.09
CA GLU A 35 -18.07 -10.98 20.12
C GLU A 35 -18.48 -9.99 21.22
N LYS A 36 -19.08 -8.85 20.84
CA LYS A 36 -19.58 -7.86 21.80
C LYS A 36 -20.74 -8.42 22.64
N VAL A 37 -21.67 -9.15 22.03
CA VAL A 37 -22.76 -9.82 22.75
C VAL A 37 -22.21 -10.87 23.71
N GLU A 38 -21.22 -11.67 23.29
CA GLU A 38 -20.58 -12.67 24.15
C GLU A 38 -19.87 -12.02 25.35
N LEU A 39 -19.18 -10.89 25.14
CA LEU A 39 -18.55 -10.12 26.22
C LEU A 39 -19.60 -9.57 27.19
N VAL A 40 -20.71 -9.03 26.69
CA VAL A 40 -21.82 -8.53 27.54
C VAL A 40 -22.47 -9.67 28.33
N CYS A 41 -22.64 -10.84 27.73
CA CYS A 41 -23.16 -12.03 28.40
C CYS A 41 -22.20 -12.56 29.49
N LYS A 42 -20.88 -12.54 29.24
CA LYS A 42 -19.86 -12.91 30.24
C LYS A 42 -19.85 -11.96 31.43
N LEU A 43 -20.10 -10.67 31.20
CA LEU A 43 -20.11 -9.63 32.24
C LEU A 43 -21.36 -9.66 33.13
N ARG A 44 -22.48 -10.25 32.68
CA ARG A 44 -23.76 -10.22 33.40
C ARG A 44 -24.12 -11.50 34.15
N GLU A 45 -23.32 -12.57 34.04
CA GLU A 45 -23.63 -13.90 34.62
C GLU A 45 -25.07 -14.39 34.33
N SER A 46 -25.69 -13.90 33.24
CA SER A 46 -27.11 -14.06 33.00
C SER A 46 -27.37 -14.99 31.82
N THR A 47 -28.26 -15.96 32.02
CA THR A 47 -28.59 -17.03 31.07
C THR A 47 -29.65 -16.63 30.02
N THR A 48 -30.23 -15.44 30.11
CA THR A 48 -31.40 -15.03 29.34
C THR A 48 -31.21 -13.64 28.73
N LEU A 49 -31.14 -13.58 27.38
CA LEU A 49 -31.16 -12.35 26.61
C LEU A 49 -32.62 -11.87 26.43
N PRO A 50 -32.92 -10.57 26.59
CA PRO A 50 -34.26 -10.05 26.31
C PRO A 50 -34.57 -10.14 24.82
N MET A 51 -35.74 -10.69 24.52
CA MET A 51 -36.25 -10.94 23.17
C MET A 51 -36.51 -9.61 22.44
N SER A 52 -35.65 -9.24 21.51
CA SER A 52 -36.00 -8.34 20.40
C SER A 52 -35.87 -9.08 19.06
N TYR A 53 -36.66 -8.64 18.09
CA TYR A 53 -37.23 -9.43 17.00
C TYR A 53 -36.29 -10.05 15.93
N PRO A 54 -34.93 -9.90 15.93
CA PRO A 54 -34.07 -10.78 15.13
C PRO A 54 -33.62 -12.06 15.87
N CYS A 55 -33.84 -12.18 17.19
CA CYS A 55 -33.31 -13.29 18.00
C CYS A 55 -34.13 -14.59 17.97
N ALA A 56 -35.24 -14.67 17.22
CA ALA A 56 -36.08 -15.88 17.17
C ALA A 56 -35.32 -17.13 16.63
N LEU A 57 -34.28 -16.93 15.80
CA LEU A 57 -33.42 -18.00 15.29
C LEU A 57 -32.44 -18.58 16.34
N LEU A 58 -32.09 -17.81 17.38
CA LEU A 58 -31.15 -18.25 18.42
C LEU A 58 -31.80 -19.19 19.43
N PHE A 59 -33.12 -19.08 19.64
CA PHE A 59 -33.84 -19.87 20.65
C PHE A 59 -34.16 -21.30 20.19
N THR A 60 -34.43 -21.51 18.89
CA THR A 60 -34.74 -22.86 18.37
C THR A 60 -33.53 -23.79 18.33
N CYS A 61 -32.30 -23.26 18.38
CA CYS A 61 -31.08 -24.07 18.22
C CYS A 61 -30.31 -24.40 19.51
N GLY A 62 -30.77 -24.02 20.69
CA GLY A 62 -30.08 -24.38 21.95
C GLY A 62 -28.62 -23.86 21.98
N TRP A 63 -28.45 -22.53 22.05
CA TRP A 63 -27.15 -21.83 22.07
C TRP A 63 -26.11 -22.44 23.04
N ARG A 64 -26.56 -23.05 24.14
CA ARG A 64 -25.67 -23.64 25.15
C ARG A 64 -25.06 -24.98 24.71
N THR A 65 -25.71 -25.75 23.84
CA THR A 65 -25.32 -27.13 23.50
C THR A 65 -24.67 -27.27 22.13
N ARG A 66 -24.73 -26.24 21.26
CA ARG A 66 -24.17 -26.34 19.89
C ARG A 66 -23.54 -25.03 19.40
N LYS A 67 -22.62 -24.44 20.18
CA LYS A 67 -21.92 -23.17 19.85
C LYS A 67 -21.40 -23.11 18.40
N GLY A 68 -20.77 -24.19 17.91
CA GLY A 68 -20.21 -24.20 16.56
C GLY A 68 -21.24 -24.23 15.42
N GLY A 69 -22.36 -24.94 15.60
CA GLY A 69 -23.38 -25.09 14.57
C GLY A 69 -24.19 -23.81 14.36
N VAL A 70 -24.53 -23.11 15.45
CA VAL A 70 -25.29 -21.85 15.40
C VAL A 70 -24.43 -20.70 14.88
N LEU A 71 -23.15 -20.65 15.27
CA LEU A 71 -22.21 -19.67 14.73
C LEU A 71 -22.02 -19.86 13.22
N ASN A 72 -21.83 -21.09 12.75
CA ASN A 72 -21.70 -21.38 11.32
C ASN A 72 -23.00 -21.09 10.56
N ALA A 73 -24.17 -21.38 11.13
CA ALA A 73 -25.46 -21.07 10.51
C ALA A 73 -25.70 -19.55 10.43
N LEU A 74 -25.33 -18.78 11.46
CA LEU A 74 -25.40 -17.31 11.46
C LEU A 74 -24.38 -16.67 10.52
N LEU A 75 -23.15 -17.19 10.49
CA LEU A 75 -22.14 -16.79 9.53
C LEU A 75 -22.55 -17.15 8.10
N ALA A 76 -23.30 -18.24 7.87
CA ALA A 76 -23.79 -18.60 6.54
C ALA A 76 -25.04 -17.81 6.13
N THR A 77 -25.93 -17.49 7.07
CA THR A 77 -27.16 -16.71 6.80
C THR A 77 -26.90 -15.21 6.64
N PHE A 78 -25.85 -14.69 7.27
CA PHE A 78 -25.41 -13.29 7.16
C PHE A 78 -24.02 -13.16 6.52
N ALA A 79 -23.46 -14.23 5.97
CA ALA A 79 -22.32 -14.12 5.06
C ALA A 79 -22.77 -13.19 3.93
N VAL A 80 -21.96 -12.18 3.64
CA VAL A 80 -22.09 -11.44 2.40
C VAL A 80 -22.10 -12.48 1.30
N ASP A 81 -23.24 -12.62 0.63
CA ASP A 81 -23.45 -13.56 -0.46
C ASP A 81 -22.26 -13.43 -1.44
N PRO A 82 -21.65 -14.55 -1.91
CA PRO A 82 -20.51 -14.49 -2.81
C PRO A 82 -20.73 -13.60 -4.03
N TYR A 83 -21.98 -13.50 -4.52
CA TYR A 83 -22.32 -12.59 -5.61
C TYR A 83 -22.33 -11.13 -5.16
N GLY A 84 -22.89 -10.81 -3.99
CA GLY A 84 -22.78 -9.47 -3.40
C GLY A 84 -21.34 -9.03 -3.12
N ALA A 85 -20.48 -9.94 -2.63
CA ALA A 85 -19.06 -9.66 -2.45
C ALA A 85 -18.34 -9.42 -3.79
N TYR A 86 -18.73 -10.13 -4.84
CA TYR A 86 -18.21 -9.92 -6.20
C TYR A 86 -18.67 -8.58 -6.79
N GLU A 87 -19.94 -8.21 -6.63
CA GLU A 87 -20.47 -6.91 -7.05
C GLU A 87 -19.72 -5.75 -6.36
N GLU A 88 -19.48 -5.87 -5.05
CA GLU A 88 -18.69 -4.87 -4.33
C GLU A 88 -17.23 -4.86 -4.81
N PHE A 89 -16.64 -6.02 -5.09
CA PHE A 89 -15.27 -6.15 -5.58
C PHE A 89 -15.06 -5.42 -6.92
N ILE A 90 -15.99 -5.54 -7.86
CA ILE A 90 -15.90 -4.87 -9.17
C ILE A 90 -16.24 -3.37 -9.09
N ALA A 91 -17.16 -2.98 -8.20
CA ALA A 91 -17.59 -1.60 -8.03
C ALA A 91 -16.61 -0.76 -7.21
N ARG A 92 -15.72 -1.40 -6.45
CA ARG A 92 -14.84 -0.70 -5.50
C ARG A 92 -13.85 0.23 -6.20
N LYS A 93 -13.96 1.52 -5.89
CA LYS A 93 -12.98 2.56 -6.25
C LYS A 93 -12.28 3.09 -5.00
N LEU A 94 -11.02 3.50 -5.12
CA LEU A 94 -10.25 4.11 -4.04
C LEU A 94 -10.95 5.41 -3.59
N GLY A 95 -11.23 5.52 -2.29
CA GLY A 95 -11.82 6.73 -1.73
C GLY A 95 -10.86 7.92 -1.73
N VAL A 96 -11.40 9.15 -1.78
CA VAL A 96 -10.63 10.41 -1.87
C VAL A 96 -9.67 10.62 -0.68
N SER A 97 -9.95 10.01 0.47
CA SER A 97 -9.12 10.05 1.68
C SER A 97 -8.61 8.66 2.11
N GLU A 98 -8.79 7.65 1.27
CA GLU A 98 -8.41 6.28 1.58
C GLU A 98 -6.98 5.98 1.13
N VAL A 99 -6.23 5.27 1.98
CA VAL A 99 -4.86 4.86 1.65
C VAL A 99 -4.89 3.62 0.74
N PRO A 100 -4.06 3.54 -0.30
CA PRO A 100 -4.04 2.40 -1.23
C PRO A 100 -3.84 1.03 -0.57
N ASP A 101 -3.07 0.96 0.53
CA ASP A 101 -2.88 -0.28 1.28
C ASP A 101 -4.17 -0.77 1.96
N VAL A 102 -4.99 0.18 2.46
CA VAL A 102 -6.30 -0.11 3.09
C VAL A 102 -7.28 -0.60 2.02
N PHE A 103 -7.30 0.07 0.87
CA PHE A 103 -8.08 -0.34 -0.29
C PHE A 103 -7.68 -1.75 -0.78
N LEU A 104 -6.38 -2.03 -0.88
CA LEU A 104 -5.87 -3.33 -1.29
C LEU A 104 -6.16 -4.43 -0.26
N ALA A 105 -6.08 -4.12 1.04
CA ALA A 105 -6.51 -5.02 2.10
C ALA A 105 -8.01 -5.33 2.01
N HIS A 106 -8.83 -4.33 1.65
CA HIS A 106 -10.26 -4.52 1.43
C HIS A 106 -10.54 -5.43 0.22
N LEU A 107 -9.85 -5.21 -0.90
CA LEU A 107 -9.96 -6.08 -2.07
C LEU A 107 -9.54 -7.53 -1.76
N ARG A 108 -8.48 -7.73 -0.96
CA ARG A 108 -8.07 -9.07 -0.52
C ARG A 108 -9.15 -9.75 0.33
N ARG A 109 -9.82 -8.99 1.21
CA ARG A 109 -10.94 -9.48 2.02
C ARG A 109 -12.11 -9.90 1.13
N LEU A 110 -12.55 -9.04 0.21
CA LEU A 110 -13.63 -9.36 -0.74
C LEU A 110 -13.27 -10.57 -1.62
N ALA A 111 -12.04 -10.61 -2.14
CA ALA A 111 -11.53 -11.77 -2.88
C ALA A 111 -11.62 -13.06 -2.06
N SER A 112 -11.30 -13.02 -0.77
CA SER A 112 -11.40 -14.19 0.12
C SER A 112 -12.86 -14.63 0.32
N LEU A 113 -13.81 -13.68 0.41
CA LEU A 113 -15.24 -13.97 0.55
C LEU A 113 -15.84 -14.60 -0.72
N ILE A 114 -15.29 -14.28 -1.89
CA ILE A 114 -15.71 -14.85 -3.19
C ILE A 114 -15.17 -16.29 -3.38
N GLY A 115 -14.23 -16.75 -2.54
CA GLY A 115 -13.56 -18.06 -2.68
C GLY A 115 -12.11 -17.96 -3.16
N GLY A 116 -11.53 -16.77 -3.17
CA GLY A 116 -10.17 -16.47 -3.62
C GLY A 116 -10.15 -16.00 -5.08
N VAL A 117 -9.22 -15.11 -5.40
CA VAL A 117 -8.96 -14.67 -6.78
C VAL A 117 -7.47 -14.76 -7.10
N PRO A 118 -7.10 -15.02 -8.37
CA PRO A 118 -5.71 -14.99 -8.79
C PRO A 118 -5.05 -13.64 -8.48
N GLU A 119 -3.76 -13.64 -8.12
CA GLU A 119 -3.01 -12.42 -7.80
C GLU A 119 -3.05 -11.39 -8.94
N LYS A 120 -3.00 -11.87 -10.20
CA LYS A 120 -3.16 -11.04 -11.39
C LYS A 120 -4.52 -10.36 -11.45
N THR A 121 -5.59 -11.08 -11.11
CA THR A 121 -6.97 -10.53 -11.06
C THR A 121 -7.09 -9.49 -9.96
N LEU A 122 -6.49 -9.75 -8.80
CA LEU A 122 -6.45 -8.79 -7.68
C LEU A 122 -5.68 -7.52 -8.05
N ALA A 123 -4.53 -7.65 -8.72
CA ALA A 123 -3.75 -6.51 -9.21
C ALA A 123 -4.50 -5.71 -10.28
N CYS A 124 -5.18 -6.38 -11.22
CA CYS A 124 -6.06 -5.72 -12.20
C CYS A 124 -7.20 -4.97 -11.52
N ALA A 125 -7.86 -5.56 -10.53
CA ALA A 125 -8.94 -4.92 -9.76
C ALA A 125 -8.43 -3.71 -8.97
N PHE A 126 -7.25 -3.83 -8.35
CA PHE A 126 -6.58 -2.71 -7.68
C PHE A 126 -6.32 -1.56 -8.65
N VAL A 127 -5.66 -1.83 -9.79
CA VAL A 127 -5.39 -0.82 -10.82
C VAL A 127 -6.69 -0.23 -11.39
N ALA A 128 -7.75 -1.01 -11.53
CA ALA A 128 -9.07 -0.56 -12.00
C ALA A 128 -9.83 0.32 -10.98
N GLY A 129 -9.53 0.16 -9.69
CA GLY A 129 -10.10 0.98 -8.63
C GLY A 129 -9.38 2.30 -8.38
N LEU A 130 -8.19 2.49 -8.92
CA LEU A 130 -7.43 3.74 -8.78
C LEU A 130 -8.02 4.88 -9.62
N PRO A 131 -7.78 6.15 -9.24
CA PRO A 131 -8.06 7.31 -10.08
C PRO A 131 -7.47 7.16 -11.49
N GLY A 132 -8.16 7.69 -12.50
CA GLY A 132 -7.79 7.52 -13.92
C GLY A 132 -6.40 8.08 -14.29
N SER A 133 -5.81 8.91 -13.43
CA SER A 133 -4.41 9.35 -13.51
C SER A 133 -3.44 8.20 -13.26
N LEU A 134 -3.55 7.57 -12.10
CA LEU A 134 -2.71 6.45 -11.67
C LEU A 134 -2.94 5.19 -12.52
N GLN A 135 -4.18 4.95 -12.96
CA GLN A 135 -4.51 3.77 -13.77
C GLN A 135 -3.74 3.74 -15.10
N ARG A 136 -3.67 4.86 -15.82
CA ARG A 136 -2.95 4.93 -17.11
C ARG A 136 -1.45 4.86 -16.93
N ILE A 137 -0.94 5.54 -15.91
CA ILE A 137 0.49 5.54 -15.58
C ILE A 137 0.97 4.12 -15.24
N LEU A 138 0.25 3.40 -14.40
CA LEU A 138 0.61 2.03 -14.02
C LEU A 138 0.48 1.07 -15.21
N LYS A 139 -0.57 1.21 -16.02
CA LYS A 139 -0.75 0.39 -17.24
C LYS A 139 0.34 0.64 -18.29
N ALA A 140 0.86 1.86 -18.41
CA ALA A 140 1.94 2.19 -19.34
C ALA A 140 3.31 1.68 -18.86
N GLY A 141 3.52 1.58 -17.55
CA GLY A 141 4.78 1.09 -16.96
C GLY A 141 4.89 -0.43 -16.86
N SER A 142 3.77 -1.16 -16.81
CA SER A 142 3.77 -2.62 -16.67
C SER A 142 3.57 -3.33 -18.02
N ARG A 143 4.58 -4.06 -18.51
CA ARG A 143 4.38 -5.08 -19.56
C ARG A 143 3.40 -6.13 -18.99
N MET A 144 2.42 -6.58 -19.78
CA MET A 144 1.28 -7.43 -19.34
C MET A 144 1.65 -8.76 -18.64
N GLU A 145 2.93 -9.12 -18.62
CA GLU A 145 3.48 -10.37 -18.08
C GLU A 145 4.05 -10.23 -16.65
N ASP A 146 4.44 -9.03 -16.18
CA ASP A 146 5.18 -8.82 -14.90
C ASP A 146 4.38 -8.06 -13.81
N LEU A 147 3.07 -8.30 -13.73
CA LEU A 147 2.20 -7.69 -12.72
C LEU A 147 2.35 -8.34 -11.33
N SER A 148 3.46 -8.09 -10.64
CA SER A 148 3.62 -8.46 -9.22
C SER A 148 3.01 -7.39 -8.30
N LEU A 149 2.34 -7.78 -7.20
CA LEU A 149 1.79 -6.83 -6.23
C LEU A 149 2.88 -5.95 -5.58
N ALA A 150 4.13 -6.43 -5.55
CA ALA A 150 5.28 -5.66 -5.09
C ALA A 150 5.62 -4.49 -6.05
N ASN A 151 5.44 -4.68 -7.36
CA ASN A 151 5.65 -3.66 -8.39
C ASN A 151 4.43 -2.73 -8.58
N SER A 152 3.25 -3.15 -8.08
CA SER A 152 2.03 -2.33 -8.03
C SER A 152 1.87 -1.54 -6.73
N ALA A 153 2.84 -1.65 -5.80
CA ALA A 153 2.92 -0.76 -4.65
C ALA A 153 3.12 0.68 -5.15
N MET A 154 2.47 1.65 -4.50
CA MET A 154 2.52 3.07 -4.88
C MET A 154 3.97 3.51 -5.17
N PRO A 155 4.20 4.32 -6.23
CA PRO A 155 5.53 4.81 -6.56
C PRO A 155 6.17 5.43 -5.32
N ARG A 156 7.31 4.88 -4.91
CA ARG A 156 8.06 5.38 -3.75
C ARG A 156 8.43 6.83 -4.03
N CYS A 157 7.85 7.76 -3.27
CA CYS A 157 8.25 9.15 -3.36
C CYS A 157 9.72 9.26 -2.96
N ILE A 158 10.55 9.82 -3.83
CA ILE A 158 11.97 10.07 -3.56
C ILE A 158 12.23 11.57 -3.59
N SER A 159 13.04 12.03 -2.64
CA SER A 159 13.49 13.42 -2.59
C SER A 159 14.45 13.73 -3.73
N GLN A 160 14.69 15.02 -3.98
CA GLN A 160 15.67 15.47 -4.97
C GLN A 160 17.10 14.93 -4.73
N ARG A 161 17.40 14.55 -3.48
CA ARG A 161 18.68 13.93 -3.06
C ARG A 161 18.61 12.40 -3.03
N ASN A 162 17.65 11.80 -3.71
CA ASN A 162 17.43 10.35 -3.78
C ASN A 162 17.21 9.66 -2.41
N ARG A 163 16.70 10.40 -1.42
CA ARG A 163 16.28 9.84 -0.12
C ARG A 163 14.80 9.49 -0.13
N GLU A 164 14.44 8.37 0.49
CA GLU A 164 13.05 7.91 0.64
C GLU A 164 12.18 8.98 1.32
N LYS A 165 10.99 9.21 0.75
CA LYS A 165 9.91 9.98 1.35
C LYS A 165 8.72 9.06 1.60
N PHE A 166 7.96 9.38 2.64
CA PHE A 166 6.72 8.70 2.99
C PHE A 166 5.55 9.66 2.90
N SER A 167 4.41 9.21 2.37
CA SER A 167 3.17 9.99 2.35
C SER A 167 2.15 9.38 3.31
N HIS A 168 1.48 10.23 4.09
CA HIS A 168 0.42 9.80 4.99
C HIS A 168 -0.57 10.92 5.24
N GLN A 169 -1.86 10.66 5.01
CA GLN A 169 -2.97 11.61 5.24
C GLN A 169 -2.76 12.99 4.57
N GLY A 170 -2.27 13.00 3.34
CA GLY A 170 -2.01 14.26 2.61
C GLY A 170 -0.77 15.03 3.06
N TYR A 171 0.06 14.45 3.93
CA TYR A 171 1.36 15.00 4.33
C TYR A 171 2.51 14.17 3.78
N MET A 172 3.66 14.82 3.58
CA MET A 172 4.92 14.16 3.21
C MET A 172 5.92 14.21 4.37
N TYR A 173 6.70 13.12 4.47
CA TYR A 173 7.71 12.96 5.48
C TYR A 173 9.04 12.55 4.86
N THR A 174 10.12 12.95 5.52
CA THR A 174 11.49 12.55 5.19
C THR A 174 12.03 11.66 6.29
N ILE A 175 12.84 10.66 5.90
CA ILE A 175 13.44 9.75 6.87
C ILE A 175 14.42 10.52 7.78
N ALA A 176 14.25 10.33 9.08
CA ALA A 176 15.08 10.94 10.10
C ALA A 176 16.09 9.93 10.68
N ALA A 177 15.62 8.74 11.06
CA ALA A 177 16.44 7.70 11.65
C ALA A 177 15.72 6.34 11.63
N PHE A 178 16.44 5.29 12.00
CA PHE A 178 15.88 4.00 12.39
C PHE A 178 15.99 3.83 13.91
N ASP A 179 15.22 2.91 14.49
CA ASP A 179 15.52 2.38 15.82
C ASP A 179 16.82 1.58 15.82
N CYS A 180 17.35 1.30 17.00
CA CYS A 180 18.61 0.55 17.15
C CYS A 180 18.56 -0.87 16.53
N ILE A 181 17.36 -1.45 16.40
CA ILE A 181 17.15 -2.80 15.84
C ILE A 181 16.83 -2.73 14.33
N GLY A 182 16.55 -1.54 13.77
CA GLY A 182 16.17 -1.37 12.37
C GLY A 182 14.74 -1.78 12.01
N THR A 183 13.89 -2.06 13.00
CA THR A 183 12.49 -2.49 12.82
C THR A 183 11.53 -1.33 12.61
N ILE A 184 11.91 -0.12 13.01
CA ILE A 184 11.07 1.08 12.97
C ILE A 184 11.81 2.18 12.22
N LYS A 185 11.12 2.79 11.25
CA LYS A 185 11.55 4.02 10.60
C LYS A 185 10.92 5.22 11.30
N PHE A 186 11.76 6.17 11.66
CA PHE A 186 11.35 7.47 12.19
C PHE A 186 11.37 8.49 11.06
N TRP A 187 10.25 9.21 10.93
CA TRP A 187 10.05 10.20 9.89
C TRP A 187 9.73 11.56 10.50
N CYS A 188 10.18 12.62 9.85
CA CYS A 188 9.81 14.00 10.18
C CYS A 188 9.06 14.64 9.01
N CYS A 189 8.13 15.54 9.31
CA CYS A 189 7.45 16.35 8.29
C CYS A 189 8.48 17.00 7.35
N ASP A 190 8.23 16.92 6.04
CA ASP A 190 9.15 17.48 5.04
C ASP A 190 9.17 19.01 5.02
N MET A 191 8.12 19.64 5.54
CA MET A 191 8.01 21.09 5.74
C MET A 191 8.40 21.55 7.15
N ARG A 192 9.11 20.73 7.94
CA ARG A 192 9.52 21.09 9.30
C ARG A 192 10.32 22.39 9.41
N TYR A 193 11.09 22.73 8.38
CA TYR A 193 11.88 23.96 8.37
C TYR A 193 11.11 25.17 7.86
N THR A 194 10.12 24.94 7.00
CA THR A 194 9.31 26.00 6.39
C THR A 194 8.27 26.53 7.36
N TYR A 195 7.62 25.64 8.12
CA TYR A 195 6.54 26.00 9.04
C TYR A 195 6.90 25.77 10.52
N ASP A 196 8.17 25.49 10.87
CA ASP A 196 8.55 24.97 12.20
C ASP A 196 7.69 23.74 12.61
N CYS A 197 7.32 22.91 11.65
CA CYS A 197 6.42 21.78 11.87
C CYS A 197 7.14 20.67 12.65
N LYS A 198 6.58 20.29 13.81
CA LYS A 198 7.17 19.29 14.73
C LYS A 198 6.54 17.90 14.60
N ALA A 199 5.70 17.69 13.58
CA ALA A 199 5.05 16.42 13.33
C ALA A 199 6.08 15.33 12.93
N LYS A 200 5.93 14.17 13.55
CA LYS A 200 6.74 12.97 13.30
C LYS A 200 5.84 11.76 13.11
N LEU A 201 6.34 10.78 12.37
CA LEU A 201 5.63 9.55 12.07
C LEU A 201 6.58 8.37 12.28
N HIS A 202 6.06 7.29 12.85
CA HIS A 202 6.79 6.05 13.07
C HIS A 202 6.13 4.95 12.23
N THR A 203 6.90 4.27 11.38
CA THR A 203 6.42 3.15 10.59
C THR A 203 7.26 1.90 10.83
N ARG A 204 6.70 0.72 10.58
CA ARG A 204 7.47 -0.53 10.54
C ARG A 204 8.37 -0.51 9.31
N ALA A 205 9.65 -0.82 9.45
CA ALA A 205 10.61 -0.78 8.35
C ALA A 205 10.29 -1.77 7.23
N ALA A 206 9.80 -2.97 7.60
CA ALA A 206 9.49 -4.04 6.65
C ALA A 206 8.22 -3.77 5.81
N THR A 207 7.15 -3.30 6.45
CA THR A 207 5.83 -3.15 5.80
C THR A 207 5.44 -1.71 5.52
N ASN A 208 6.23 -0.73 5.98
CA ASN A 208 5.88 0.68 6.05
C ASN A 208 4.54 0.98 6.76
N ALA A 209 3.98 0.01 7.50
CA ALA A 209 2.74 0.20 8.25
C ALA A 209 2.93 1.27 9.34
N VAL A 210 2.00 2.22 9.39
CA VAL A 210 2.02 3.31 10.37
C VAL A 210 1.78 2.73 11.76
N LYS A 211 2.76 2.91 12.64
CA LYS A 211 2.69 2.46 14.04
C LYS A 211 2.14 3.57 14.94
N LYS A 212 2.64 4.80 14.74
CA LYS A 212 2.28 5.94 15.59
C LYS A 212 2.57 7.27 14.90
N MET A 213 1.72 8.26 15.15
CA MET A 213 1.97 9.67 14.84
C MET A 213 2.33 10.41 16.14
N ILE A 214 3.28 11.34 16.06
CA ILE A 214 3.75 12.17 17.17
C ILE A 214 3.64 13.63 16.77
N ASN A 215 2.98 14.42 17.63
CA ASN A 215 2.59 15.80 17.37
C ASN A 215 1.62 15.93 16.20
N ILE A 216 0.88 17.04 16.19
CA ILE A 216 -0.05 17.38 15.12
C ILE A 216 0.66 18.35 14.18
N HIS A 217 0.29 18.29 12.90
CA HIS A 217 0.70 19.25 11.90
C HIS A 217 0.14 20.64 12.23
N ASN A 218 0.92 21.68 11.96
CA ASN A 218 0.52 23.07 12.16
C ASN A 218 0.08 23.75 10.85
N GLN A 219 -0.03 22.95 9.80
CA GLN A 219 -0.34 23.35 8.43
C GLN A 219 -1.33 22.34 7.86
N ASP A 220 -2.11 22.77 6.89
CA ASP A 220 -3.11 21.90 6.25
C ASP A 220 -2.46 20.81 5.41
N ALA A 221 -3.22 19.72 5.24
CA ALA A 221 -2.86 18.65 4.32
C ALA A 221 -2.89 19.17 2.88
N ASP A 222 -1.95 18.69 2.07
CA ASP A 222 -1.85 19.08 0.65
C ASP A 222 -1.79 17.81 -0.23
N PRO A 223 -2.96 17.19 -0.49
CA PRO A 223 -3.03 15.98 -1.31
C PRO A 223 -2.50 16.20 -2.73
N ALA A 224 -2.68 17.41 -3.28
CA ALA A 224 -2.21 17.74 -4.63
C ALA A 224 -0.68 17.74 -4.70
N ARG A 225 0.01 18.26 -3.67
CA ARG A 225 1.48 18.19 -3.58
C ARG A 225 1.99 16.77 -3.37
N VAL A 226 1.27 15.96 -2.59
CA VAL A 226 1.60 14.53 -2.44
C VAL A 226 1.49 13.82 -3.78
N GLU A 227 0.39 14.01 -4.50
CA GLU A 227 0.18 13.40 -5.83
C GLU A 227 1.23 13.89 -6.83
N ALA A 228 1.58 15.18 -6.83
CA ALA A 228 2.63 15.73 -7.71
C ALA A 228 3.99 15.07 -7.43
N ALA A 229 4.31 14.77 -6.17
CA ALA A 229 5.52 14.05 -5.79
C ALA A 229 5.50 12.59 -6.29
N VAL A 230 4.35 11.92 -6.23
CA VAL A 230 4.16 10.56 -6.79
C VAL A 230 4.36 10.59 -8.30
N VAL A 231 3.73 11.51 -9.02
CA VAL A 231 3.89 11.66 -10.48
C VAL A 231 5.36 11.89 -10.84
N CYS A 232 6.06 12.76 -10.10
CA CYS A 232 7.49 12.99 -10.29
C CYS A 232 8.33 11.71 -10.08
N ALA A 233 8.00 10.91 -9.08
CA ALA A 233 8.69 9.64 -8.81
C ALA A 233 8.47 8.65 -9.96
N THR A 234 7.27 8.58 -10.51
CA THR A 234 6.98 7.72 -11.66
C THR A 234 7.71 8.16 -12.93
N VAL A 235 7.79 9.47 -13.18
CA VAL A 235 8.60 10.03 -14.28
C VAL A 235 10.06 9.61 -14.13
N GLN A 236 10.61 9.66 -12.92
CA GLN A 236 11.97 9.22 -12.64
C GLN A 236 12.14 7.71 -12.84
N GLN A 237 11.20 6.90 -12.35
CA GLN A 237 11.23 5.44 -12.50
C GLN A 237 11.18 5.02 -13.98
N ARG A 238 10.28 5.62 -14.77
CA ARG A 238 10.22 5.36 -16.22
C ARG A 238 11.52 5.75 -16.92
N ALA A 239 12.13 6.86 -16.52
CA ALA A 239 13.43 7.27 -17.04
C ALA A 239 14.58 6.29 -16.76
N GLU A 240 14.48 5.48 -15.69
CA GLU A 240 15.45 4.41 -15.41
C GLU A 240 15.26 3.20 -16.32
N GLN A 241 14.02 2.94 -16.72
CA GLN A 241 13.64 1.71 -17.43
C GLN A 241 13.58 1.89 -18.94
N THR A 242 13.54 3.13 -19.45
CA THR A 242 13.36 3.41 -20.88
C THR A 242 14.34 4.43 -21.43
N VAL A 243 14.58 4.35 -22.75
CA VAL A 243 15.38 5.30 -23.54
C VAL A 243 14.52 6.34 -24.26
N GLU A 244 13.23 6.42 -23.94
CA GLU A 244 12.27 7.32 -24.59
C GLU A 244 12.68 8.79 -24.46
N ASN A 245 12.21 9.63 -25.39
CA ASN A 245 12.47 11.06 -25.33
C ASN A 245 11.89 11.64 -24.01
N PRO A 246 12.67 12.40 -23.23
CA PRO A 246 12.19 13.02 -21.99
C PRO A 246 10.91 13.84 -22.15
N ALA A 247 10.68 14.47 -23.32
CA ALA A 247 9.43 15.19 -23.59
C ALA A 247 8.21 14.27 -23.56
N VAL A 248 8.30 13.08 -24.17
CA VAL A 248 7.22 12.08 -24.22
C VAL A 248 6.88 11.60 -22.81
N ILE A 249 7.90 11.25 -22.02
CA ILE A 249 7.74 10.81 -20.62
C ILE A 249 7.00 11.88 -19.80
N ILE A 250 7.35 13.15 -19.98
CA ILE A 250 6.72 14.27 -19.26
C ILE A 250 5.31 14.52 -19.76
N ASP A 251 5.09 14.54 -21.07
CA ASP A 251 3.77 14.84 -21.65
C ASP A 251 2.73 13.81 -21.25
N GLU A 252 3.08 12.53 -21.28
CA GLU A 252 2.16 11.47 -20.88
C GLU A 252 1.83 11.54 -19.37
N ALA A 253 2.83 11.87 -18.53
CA ALA A 253 2.62 12.06 -17.10
C ALA A 253 1.75 13.31 -16.79
N VAL A 254 1.91 14.39 -17.54
CA VAL A 254 1.13 15.63 -17.35
C VAL A 254 -0.29 15.47 -17.89
N GLN A 255 -0.47 14.90 -19.08
CA GLN A 255 -1.80 14.63 -19.67
C GLN A 255 -2.66 13.69 -18.84
N SER A 256 -2.03 12.88 -17.98
CA SER A 256 -2.73 11.98 -17.08
C SER A 256 -3.12 12.60 -15.75
N THR A 257 -2.71 13.83 -15.47
CA THR A 257 -2.77 14.41 -14.13
C THR A 257 -3.76 15.58 -14.05
N SER A 258 -4.37 15.81 -12.89
CA SER A 258 -5.31 16.93 -12.69
C SER A 258 -4.59 18.29 -12.75
N THR A 259 -5.32 19.36 -13.11
CA THR A 259 -4.75 20.72 -13.19
C THR A 259 -4.18 21.21 -11.86
N ALA A 260 -4.83 20.88 -10.74
CA ALA A 260 -4.36 21.22 -9.40
C ALA A 260 -3.00 20.59 -9.08
N VAL A 261 -2.80 19.33 -9.50
CA VAL A 261 -1.54 18.61 -9.29
C VAL A 261 -0.46 19.11 -10.26
N VAL A 262 -0.80 19.37 -11.52
CA VAL A 262 0.11 19.99 -12.49
C VAL A 262 0.61 21.35 -11.98
N GLY A 263 -0.24 22.14 -11.31
CA GLY A 263 0.15 23.39 -10.67
C GLY A 263 1.18 23.24 -9.55
N GLN A 264 1.26 22.06 -8.91
CA GLN A 264 2.25 21.73 -7.87
C GLN A 264 3.50 21.05 -8.43
N MET A 265 3.52 20.69 -9.72
CA MET A 265 4.66 20.00 -10.33
C MET A 265 5.82 20.97 -10.61
N PRO A 266 7.07 20.48 -10.58
CA PRO A 266 8.21 21.23 -11.09
C PRO A 266 8.03 21.60 -12.57
N SER A 267 8.72 22.65 -13.01
CA SER A 267 8.70 23.04 -14.42
C SER A 267 9.17 21.90 -15.33
N ARG A 268 8.69 21.91 -16.58
CA ARG A 268 9.09 20.92 -17.60
C ARG A 268 10.62 20.85 -17.78
N ALA A 269 11.30 21.99 -17.67
CA ALA A 269 12.77 22.06 -17.71
C ALA A 269 13.41 21.32 -16.53
N ALA A 270 12.88 21.50 -15.31
CA ALA A 270 13.36 20.79 -14.12
C ALA A 270 13.11 19.28 -14.22
N LEU A 271 11.97 18.86 -14.78
CA LEU A 271 11.68 17.43 -15.01
C LEU A 271 12.65 16.82 -16.03
N ARG A 272 12.97 17.50 -17.14
CA ARG A 272 13.99 17.05 -18.09
C ARG A 272 15.35 16.87 -17.44
N GLN A 273 15.77 17.84 -16.62
CA GLN A 273 17.03 17.71 -15.88
C GLN A 273 17.02 16.53 -14.90
N ARG A 274 15.90 16.25 -14.23
CA ARG A 274 15.78 15.07 -13.35
C ARG A 274 15.92 13.77 -14.13
N ILE A 275 15.27 13.65 -15.29
CA ILE A 275 15.40 12.49 -16.18
C ILE A 275 16.87 12.31 -16.60
N GLN A 276 17.51 13.38 -17.06
CA GLN A 276 18.91 13.32 -17.50
C GLN A 276 19.86 12.92 -16.38
N ARG A 277 19.71 13.50 -15.18
CA ARG A 277 20.52 13.13 -14.01
C ARG A 277 20.29 11.66 -13.63
N ARG A 278 19.06 11.18 -13.73
CA ARG A 278 18.73 9.80 -13.36
C ARG A 278 19.37 8.80 -14.33
N ARG A 279 19.23 9.05 -15.64
CA ARG A 279 19.92 8.27 -16.68
C ARG A 279 21.43 8.33 -16.52
N GLY A 280 21.98 9.53 -16.29
CA GLY A 280 23.40 9.71 -16.02
C GLY A 280 23.90 9.02 -14.74
N THR A 281 23.04 8.78 -13.74
CA THR A 281 23.40 7.99 -12.55
C THR A 281 23.50 6.49 -12.87
N ILE A 282 22.67 5.99 -13.79
CA ILE A 282 22.70 4.59 -14.26
C ILE A 282 23.82 4.36 -15.27
N GLU A 283 24.10 5.37 -16.10
CA GLU A 283 25.18 5.37 -17.08
C GLU A 283 26.53 5.73 -16.46
N ALA A 284 26.56 6.25 -15.23
CA ALA A 284 27.79 6.55 -14.52
C ALA A 284 28.69 5.31 -14.48
N ALA A 285 30.00 5.52 -14.66
CA ALA A 285 30.98 4.46 -14.62
C ALA A 285 30.81 3.66 -13.32
N PRO A 286 30.78 2.31 -13.39
CA PRO A 286 30.77 1.47 -12.21
C PRO A 286 31.92 1.87 -11.27
N SER A 287 31.72 1.70 -9.97
CA SER A 287 32.78 1.89 -8.98
C SER A 287 34.03 1.11 -9.39
N GLN A 288 35.20 1.69 -9.14
CA GLN A 288 36.46 1.08 -9.51
C GLN A 288 36.51 -0.37 -8.97
N PRO A 289 36.69 -1.37 -9.85
CA PRO A 289 36.67 -2.77 -9.46
C PRO A 289 37.83 -3.07 -8.51
N LEU A 290 37.55 -3.86 -7.47
CA LEU A 290 38.55 -4.25 -6.46
C LEU A 290 39.55 -5.28 -7.02
N SER A 291 39.14 -6.06 -8.02
CA SER A 291 39.97 -7.05 -8.70
C SER A 291 39.50 -7.28 -10.14
N ARG A 292 40.36 -7.85 -10.99
CA ARG A 292 40.05 -8.12 -12.40
C ARG A 292 38.84 -9.06 -12.57
N ALA A 293 38.74 -10.08 -11.70
CA ALA A 293 37.63 -11.02 -11.67
C ALA A 293 36.28 -10.35 -11.34
N SER A 294 36.28 -9.32 -10.48
CA SER A 294 35.08 -8.62 -9.99
C SER A 294 34.41 -7.71 -11.03
N ILE A 295 35.08 -7.42 -12.15
CA ILE A 295 34.53 -6.55 -13.21
C ILE A 295 33.32 -7.23 -13.85
N VAL A 296 32.18 -6.55 -13.85
CA VAL A 296 30.98 -6.95 -14.60
C VAL A 296 30.80 -5.96 -15.75
N LEU A 297 30.84 -6.44 -16.99
CA LEU A 297 30.48 -5.64 -18.16
C LEU A 297 28.98 -5.81 -18.42
N PRO A 298 28.17 -4.74 -18.31
CA PRO A 298 26.82 -4.71 -18.83
C PRO A 298 26.73 -5.13 -20.31
N ASP A 299 25.64 -5.79 -20.72
CA ASP A 299 25.43 -6.29 -22.09
C ASP A 299 25.57 -5.18 -23.15
N ARG A 300 25.19 -3.95 -22.81
CA ARG A 300 25.37 -2.76 -23.67
C ARG A 300 26.84 -2.44 -24.02
N TYR A 301 27.80 -2.97 -23.27
CA TYR A 301 29.24 -2.84 -23.53
C TYR A 301 29.84 -4.14 -24.09
N VAL A 302 29.05 -5.17 -24.32
CA VAL A 302 29.48 -6.43 -24.94
C VAL A 302 29.29 -6.35 -26.46
N MET A 303 28.34 -5.52 -26.92
CA MET A 303 27.90 -5.43 -28.32
C MET A 303 28.08 -4.00 -28.86
N TYR A 304 28.53 -3.86 -30.11
CA TYR A 304 28.44 -2.60 -30.86
C TYR A 304 27.01 -2.35 -31.37
N SER A 305 26.35 -3.42 -31.81
CA SER A 305 24.98 -3.45 -32.30
C SER A 305 24.38 -4.83 -32.05
N ALA A 306 23.10 -5.06 -32.38
CA ALA A 306 22.44 -6.34 -32.12
C ALA A 306 23.17 -7.57 -32.70
N HIS A 307 24.04 -7.41 -33.70
CA HIS A 307 24.68 -8.50 -34.43
C HIS A 307 26.21 -8.45 -34.40
N GLU A 308 26.79 -7.48 -33.68
CA GLU A 308 28.24 -7.25 -33.71
C GLU A 308 28.80 -7.18 -32.29
N ARG A 309 29.69 -8.11 -31.94
CA ARG A 309 30.32 -8.18 -30.62
C ARG A 309 31.52 -7.26 -30.55
N PHE A 310 31.61 -6.50 -29.46
CA PHE A 310 32.80 -5.75 -29.06
C PHE A 310 33.71 -6.57 -28.15
N LEU A 311 33.12 -7.39 -27.28
CA LEU A 311 33.85 -8.33 -26.44
C LEU A 311 34.00 -9.66 -27.18
N LEU A 312 35.21 -9.91 -27.71
CA LEU A 312 35.53 -11.08 -28.52
C LEU A 312 35.87 -12.30 -27.65
N PHE A 313 36.49 -12.07 -26.49
CA PHE A 313 36.89 -13.14 -25.58
C PHE A 313 36.79 -12.73 -24.12
N ASP A 314 36.34 -13.66 -23.27
CA ASP A 314 36.31 -13.51 -21.83
C ASP A 314 36.56 -14.88 -21.17
N SER A 315 37.68 -14.99 -20.46
CA SER A 315 38.10 -16.19 -19.70
C SER A 315 37.18 -16.55 -18.53
N GLY A 316 36.28 -15.64 -18.12
CA GLY A 316 35.22 -15.92 -17.16
C GLY A 316 35.54 -15.54 -15.71
N ARG A 317 34.53 -15.63 -14.83
CA ARG A 317 34.58 -15.14 -13.44
C ARG A 317 35.41 -16.02 -12.49
N HIS A 318 35.79 -17.21 -12.92
CA HIS A 318 36.55 -18.18 -12.13
C HIS A 318 38.07 -18.08 -12.35
N ASP A 319 38.50 -17.23 -13.29
CA ASP A 319 39.90 -16.92 -13.53
C ASP A 319 40.30 -15.68 -12.71
N GLU A 320 41.26 -15.82 -11.79
CA GLU A 320 41.77 -14.69 -11.00
C GLU A 320 42.50 -13.66 -11.88
N ASP A 321 43.14 -14.14 -12.96
CA ASP A 321 43.86 -13.34 -13.95
C ASP A 321 43.00 -12.98 -15.17
N ARG A 322 41.66 -13.07 -15.02
CA ARG A 322 40.65 -12.89 -16.05
C ARG A 322 41.11 -11.98 -17.20
N ILE A 323 41.36 -12.62 -18.33
CA ILE A 323 41.70 -12.00 -19.60
C ILE A 323 40.43 -11.69 -20.39
N ARG A 324 40.36 -10.47 -20.93
CA ARG A 324 39.33 -10.04 -21.88
C ARG A 324 39.97 -9.43 -23.11
N ILE A 325 39.44 -9.79 -24.27
CA ILE A 325 39.89 -9.25 -25.55
C ILE A 325 38.74 -8.46 -26.16
N PHE A 326 39.01 -7.19 -26.39
CA PHE A 326 38.10 -6.27 -27.07
C PHE A 326 38.56 -6.10 -28.51
N GLY A 327 37.61 -6.02 -29.42
CA GLY A 327 37.91 -5.80 -30.82
C GLY A 327 36.64 -5.79 -31.64
N ARG A 328 36.83 -5.85 -32.95
CA ARG A 328 35.75 -5.93 -33.93
C ARG A 328 35.95 -7.23 -34.70
N GLU A 329 34.91 -8.04 -34.78
CA GLU A 329 34.93 -9.22 -35.64
C GLU A 329 35.07 -8.70 -37.08
N ALA A 330 36.24 -8.92 -37.69
CA ALA A 330 36.43 -8.53 -39.07
C ALA A 330 35.47 -9.38 -39.91
N TYR A 331 34.59 -8.73 -40.68
CA TYR A 331 33.89 -9.40 -41.76
C TYR A 331 34.96 -9.90 -42.73
N GLY A 332 35.34 -11.17 -42.59
CA GLY A 332 36.18 -11.87 -43.55
C GLY A 332 35.44 -11.93 -44.88
N ALA A 333 36.18 -11.59 -45.94
CA ALA A 333 35.82 -11.75 -47.34
C ALA A 333 35.37 -13.18 -47.68
#